data_AF-A0A699I1P6-F1
#
_entry.id   AF-A0A699I1P6-F1
#
_cell.length_a   1.000
_cell.length_b   1.000
_cell.length_c   1.000
_cell.angle_alpha   90.00
_cell.angle_beta   90.00
_cell.angle_gamma   90.00
#
_symmetry.space_group_name_H-M   'P 1'
#
loop_
_entity.id
_entity.type
_entity.pdbx_description
1 polymer ?
#
loop_
_entity_poly.entity_id
_entity_poly.type
_entity_poly.pdbx_seq_one_letter_code
_entity_poly.pdbx_strand_id
1 'polypeptide(L)'
;MKAEVEQNAMDKQCAEIERKNLLIENENLIVDCLINELLYSVMNDVNTIYRFKHVTALQEQNERFRAKNKKVKHHYKELYDSIKITRVITIEKTTSQLTKNEKLKAQLKGKLQCVTMPAVKQKVLAPGMDAIDVEPILPRNRNNWDVHVDYLKHLKESVETLHKIGEEARIEKPLDNVLENVCFYSKGSQELLEYIIGT
;
A
#
# COMPACT_ATOMS: atom_id res chain seq x y z
N MET A 1 12.89 -100.13 -45.87
CA MET A 1 13.38 -100.30 -44.47
C MET A 1 14.44 -99.26 -44.08
N LYS A 2 15.62 -99.16 -44.70
CA LYS A 2 16.67 -98.19 -44.26
C LYS A 2 16.26 -96.70 -44.38
N ALA A 3 15.76 -96.28 -45.54
CA ALA A 3 15.31 -94.89 -45.78
C ALA A 3 14.10 -94.48 -44.90
N GLU A 4 13.25 -95.44 -44.55
CA GLU A 4 12.06 -95.23 -43.71
C GLU A 4 12.42 -95.03 -42.24
N VAL A 5 13.46 -95.73 -41.76
CA VAL A 5 14.05 -95.52 -40.43
C VAL A 5 14.74 -94.16 -40.33
N GLU A 6 15.44 -93.74 -41.40
CA GLU A 6 16.09 -92.43 -41.47
C GLU A 6 15.06 -91.27 -41.51
N GLN A 7 13.96 -91.41 -42.25
CA GLN A 7 12.87 -90.43 -42.27
C GLN A 7 12.20 -90.27 -40.90
N ASN A 8 11.87 -91.39 -40.24
CA ASN A 8 11.24 -91.36 -38.90
C ASN A 8 12.17 -90.71 -37.85
N ALA A 9 13.48 -90.94 -37.96
CA ALA A 9 14.46 -90.27 -37.10
C ALA A 9 14.50 -88.75 -37.33
N MET A 10 14.44 -88.29 -38.59
CA MET A 10 14.37 -86.86 -38.92
C MET A 10 13.08 -86.21 -38.43
N ASP A 11 11.92 -86.87 -38.63
CA ASP A 11 10.62 -86.33 -38.21
C ASP A 11 10.57 -86.14 -36.69
N LYS A 12 11.14 -87.07 -35.91
CA LYS A 12 11.28 -86.94 -34.45
C LYS A 12 12.18 -85.77 -34.06
N GLN A 13 13.29 -85.55 -34.75
CA GLN A 13 14.18 -84.42 -34.51
C GLN A 13 13.49 -83.08 -34.82
N CYS A 14 12.75 -83.00 -35.93
CA CYS A 14 11.96 -81.82 -36.28
C CYS A 14 10.91 -81.51 -35.21
N ALA A 15 10.16 -82.51 -34.74
CA ALA A 15 9.19 -82.33 -33.67
C ALA A 15 9.84 -81.88 -32.35
N GLU A 16 11.05 -82.37 -32.05
CA GLU A 16 11.80 -81.94 -30.87
C GLU A 16 12.29 -80.50 -30.98
N ILE A 17 12.75 -80.06 -32.15
CA ILE A 17 13.15 -78.68 -32.42
C ILE A 17 11.95 -77.74 -32.29
N GLU A 18 10.82 -78.08 -32.88
CA GLU A 18 9.59 -77.28 -32.79
C GLU A 18 9.14 -77.11 -31.33
N ARG A 19 9.19 -78.19 -30.54
CA ARG A 19 8.92 -78.13 -29.10
C ARG A 19 9.88 -77.20 -28.35
N LYS A 20 11.17 -77.22 -28.68
CA LYS A 20 12.18 -76.33 -28.07
C LYS A 20 11.95 -74.87 -28.44
N ASN A 21 11.58 -74.59 -29.69
CA ASN A 21 11.26 -73.23 -30.13
C ASN A 21 10.03 -72.68 -29.39
N LEU A 22 8.96 -73.47 -29.27
CA LEU A 22 7.78 -73.08 -28.49
C LEU A 22 8.10 -72.82 -27.01
N LEU A 23 9.01 -73.61 -26.42
CA LEU A 23 9.48 -73.38 -25.04
C LEU A 23 10.21 -72.04 -24.92
N ILE A 24 11.14 -71.74 -25.83
CA ILE A 24 11.89 -70.47 -25.85
C ILE A 24 10.92 -69.28 -26.02
N GLU A 25 9.94 -69.41 -26.91
CA GLU A 25 8.95 -68.35 -27.13
C GLU A 25 8.09 -68.10 -25.88
N ASN A 26 7.65 -69.16 -25.20
CA ASN A 26 6.96 -69.04 -23.92
C ASN A 26 7.84 -68.42 -22.83
N GLU A 27 9.11 -68.80 -22.75
CA GLU A 27 10.07 -68.20 -21.81
C GLU A 27 10.23 -66.69 -22.07
N ASN A 28 10.35 -66.29 -23.34
CA ASN A 28 10.43 -64.88 -23.72
C ASN A 28 9.14 -64.11 -23.35
N LEU A 29 7.95 -64.69 -23.63
CA LEU A 29 6.68 -64.09 -23.26
C LEU A 29 6.54 -63.93 -21.74
N ILE A 30 7.00 -64.90 -20.95
CA ILE A 30 7.04 -64.81 -19.48
C ILE A 30 7.95 -63.67 -19.04
N VAL A 31 9.15 -63.56 -19.63
CA VAL A 31 10.09 -62.48 -19.33
C VAL A 31 9.47 -61.11 -19.66
N ASP A 32 8.82 -60.96 -20.81
CA ASP A 32 8.13 -59.72 -21.19
C ASP A 32 6.99 -59.35 -20.23
N CYS A 33 6.18 -60.34 -19.81
CA CYS A 33 5.15 -60.14 -18.79
C CYS A 33 5.76 -59.64 -17.47
N LEU A 34 6.82 -60.29 -16.98
CA LEU A 34 7.50 -59.90 -15.74
C LEU A 34 8.15 -58.52 -15.84
N ILE A 35 8.73 -58.17 -16.98
CA ILE A 35 9.30 -56.83 -17.23
C ILE A 35 8.21 -55.77 -17.16
N ASN A 36 7.06 -55.99 -17.78
CA ASN A 36 5.95 -55.04 -17.76
C ASN A 36 5.38 -54.83 -16.36
N GLU A 37 5.20 -55.90 -15.59
CA GLU A 37 4.76 -55.82 -14.18
C GLU A 37 5.79 -55.07 -13.32
N LEU A 38 7.07 -55.38 -13.46
CA LEU A 38 8.14 -54.69 -12.75
C LEU A 38 8.20 -53.21 -13.12
N LEU A 39 8.10 -52.88 -14.40
CA LEU A 39 8.12 -51.49 -14.88
C LEU A 39 6.92 -50.70 -14.33
N TYR A 40 5.73 -51.31 -14.30
CA TYR A 40 4.54 -50.71 -13.70
C TYR A 40 4.73 -50.45 -12.20
N SER A 41 5.26 -51.44 -11.46
CA SER A 41 5.54 -51.29 -10.02
C SER A 41 6.55 -50.18 -9.76
N VAL A 42 7.68 -50.19 -10.47
CA VAL A 42 8.75 -49.18 -10.32
C VAL A 42 8.23 -47.79 -10.65
N MET A 43 7.43 -47.65 -11.71
CA MET A 43 6.84 -46.36 -12.08
C MET A 43 5.89 -45.84 -10.99
N ASN A 44 5.08 -46.71 -10.38
CA ASN A 44 4.22 -46.33 -9.26
C ASN A 44 5.01 -45.92 -8.02
N ASP A 45 6.09 -46.61 -7.70
CA ASP A 45 6.96 -46.27 -6.56
C ASP A 45 7.65 -44.92 -6.79
N VAL A 46 8.20 -44.68 -7.97
CA VAL A 46 8.82 -43.40 -8.34
C VAL A 46 7.80 -42.26 -8.25
N ASN A 47 6.60 -42.46 -8.77
CA ASN A 47 5.51 -41.47 -8.66
C ASN A 47 5.13 -41.21 -7.20
N THR A 48 5.10 -42.24 -6.37
CA THR A 48 4.81 -42.13 -4.92
C THR A 48 5.89 -41.32 -4.22
N ILE A 49 7.17 -41.57 -4.52
CA ILE A 49 8.31 -40.81 -3.99
C ILE A 49 8.21 -39.33 -4.41
N TYR A 50 7.90 -39.06 -5.67
CA TYR A 50 7.74 -37.69 -6.15
C TYR A 50 6.61 -36.95 -5.42
N ARG A 51 5.44 -37.61 -5.28
CA ARG A 51 4.31 -37.07 -4.52
C ARG A 51 4.69 -36.80 -3.06
N PHE A 52 5.39 -37.73 -2.42
CA PHE A 52 5.81 -37.58 -1.02
C PHE A 52 6.74 -36.38 -0.81
N LYS A 53 7.72 -36.19 -1.72
CA LYS A 53 8.60 -35.02 -1.70
C LYS A 53 7.81 -33.72 -1.80
N HIS A 54 6.85 -33.65 -2.72
CA HIS A 54 6.01 -32.47 -2.88
C HIS A 54 5.13 -32.19 -1.66
N VAL A 55 4.50 -33.21 -1.08
CA VAL A 55 3.69 -33.09 0.14
C VAL A 55 4.54 -32.58 1.32
N THR A 56 5.77 -33.10 1.47
CA THR A 56 6.69 -32.67 2.53
C THR A 56 7.05 -31.20 2.39
N ALA A 57 7.40 -30.75 1.17
CA ALA A 57 7.72 -29.34 0.90
C ALA A 57 6.53 -28.40 1.21
N LEU A 58 5.32 -28.79 0.82
CA LEU A 58 4.10 -28.03 1.14
C LEU A 58 3.83 -27.99 2.65
N GLN A 59 4.10 -29.08 3.37
CA GLN A 59 3.91 -29.16 4.81
C GLN A 59 4.85 -28.19 5.54
N GLU A 60 6.13 -28.13 5.17
CA GLU A 60 7.09 -27.16 5.71
C GLU A 60 6.66 -25.72 5.44
N GLN A 61 6.17 -25.44 4.23
CA GLN A 61 5.68 -24.11 3.85
C GLN A 61 4.47 -23.70 4.71
N ASN A 62 3.54 -24.64 4.95
CA ASN A 62 2.37 -24.42 5.81
C ASN A 62 2.74 -24.13 7.26
N GLU A 63 3.76 -24.79 7.82
CA GLU A 63 4.27 -24.45 9.17
C GLU A 63 4.85 -23.05 9.23
N ARG A 64 5.62 -22.63 8.20
CA ARG A 64 6.14 -21.26 8.10
C ARG A 64 5.01 -20.23 8.06
N PHE A 65 3.95 -20.49 7.29
CA PHE A 65 2.78 -19.62 7.26
C PHE A 65 2.06 -19.56 8.60
N ARG A 66 1.88 -20.70 9.29
CA ARG A 66 1.30 -20.74 10.63
C ARG A 66 2.09 -19.89 11.63
N ALA A 67 3.43 -19.96 11.59
CA ALA A 67 4.28 -19.13 12.45
C ALA A 67 4.13 -17.62 12.13
N LYS A 68 4.09 -17.24 10.85
CA LYS A 68 3.85 -15.84 10.43
C LYS A 68 2.47 -15.34 10.89
N ASN A 69 1.42 -16.16 10.73
CA ASN A 69 0.06 -15.80 11.15
C ASN A 69 -0.04 -15.60 12.68
N LYS A 70 0.66 -16.42 13.47
CA LYS A 70 0.75 -16.21 14.93
C LYS A 70 1.38 -14.85 15.28
N LYS A 71 2.46 -14.46 14.59
CA LYS A 71 3.11 -13.14 14.78
C LYS A 71 2.18 -11.99 14.38
N VAL A 72 1.52 -12.07 13.23
CA VAL A 72 0.56 -11.04 12.78
C VAL A 72 -0.59 -10.89 13.79
N LYS A 73 -1.14 -12.00 14.28
CA LYS A 73 -2.20 -11.98 15.31
C LYS A 73 -1.73 -11.32 16.60
N HIS A 74 -0.47 -11.53 17.00
CA HIS A 74 0.11 -10.90 18.17
C HIS A 74 0.27 -9.38 17.99
N HIS A 75 0.88 -8.93 16.89
CA HIS A 75 1.02 -7.50 16.61
C HIS A 75 -0.33 -6.78 16.51
N TYR A 76 -1.34 -7.42 15.91
CA TYR A 76 -2.68 -6.86 15.85
C TYR A 76 -3.27 -6.61 17.25
N LYS A 77 -3.05 -7.55 18.18
CA LYS A 77 -3.47 -7.39 19.58
C LYS A 77 -2.74 -6.25 20.27
N GLU A 78 -1.42 -6.17 20.12
CA GLU A 78 -0.61 -5.08 20.70
C GLU A 78 -1.03 -3.71 20.16
N LEU A 79 -1.28 -3.61 18.85
CA LEU A 79 -1.76 -2.39 18.22
C LEU A 79 -3.13 -1.98 18.78
N TYR A 80 -4.05 -2.93 18.92
CA TYR A 80 -5.37 -2.67 19.50
C TYR A 80 -5.27 -2.15 20.93
N ASP A 81 -4.45 -2.79 21.77
CA ASP A 81 -4.24 -2.39 23.16
C ASP A 81 -3.58 -1.00 23.25
N SER A 82 -2.60 -0.71 22.37
CA SER A 82 -1.95 0.60 22.27
C SER A 82 -2.95 1.71 21.90
N ILE A 83 -3.75 1.52 20.84
CA ILE A 83 -4.79 2.48 20.42
C ILE A 83 -5.78 2.73 21.55
N LYS A 84 -6.17 1.68 22.29
CA LYS A 84 -7.09 1.80 23.44
C LYS A 84 -6.49 2.68 24.53
N ILE A 85 -5.22 2.50 24.88
CA ILE A 85 -4.51 3.31 25.88
C ILE A 85 -4.39 4.76 25.41
N THR A 86 -3.94 5.00 24.17
CA THR A 86 -3.80 6.35 23.60
C THR A 86 -5.12 7.12 23.60
N ARG A 87 -6.23 6.43 23.30
CA ARG A 87 -7.56 7.04 23.34
C ARG A 87 -7.94 7.50 24.74
N VAL A 88 -7.68 6.68 25.77
CA VAL A 88 -7.96 7.06 27.17
C VAL A 88 -7.16 8.30 27.56
N ILE A 89 -5.84 8.31 27.32
CA ILE A 89 -4.95 9.44 27.64
C ILE A 89 -5.41 10.72 26.91
N THR A 90 -5.79 10.59 25.63
CA THR A 90 -6.24 11.73 24.83
C THR A 90 -7.55 12.32 25.35
N ILE A 91 -8.50 11.46 25.76
CA ILE A 91 -9.75 11.90 26.36
C ILE A 91 -9.47 12.66 27.66
N GLU A 92 -8.67 12.10 28.58
CA GLU A 92 -8.32 12.75 29.85
C GLU A 92 -7.66 14.11 29.65
N LYS A 93 -6.68 14.20 28.74
CA LYS A 93 -6.00 15.45 28.39
C LYS A 93 -6.97 16.50 27.83
N THR A 94 -7.86 16.08 26.93
CA THR A 94 -8.84 16.97 26.28
C THR A 94 -9.85 17.51 27.29
N THR A 95 -10.35 16.65 28.19
CA THR A 95 -11.27 17.06 29.27
C THR A 95 -10.60 18.06 30.22
N SER A 96 -9.35 17.82 30.63
CA SER A 96 -8.59 18.76 31.48
C SER A 96 -8.42 20.14 30.81
N GLN A 97 -8.08 20.17 29.52
CA GLN A 97 -7.95 21.41 28.75
C GLN A 97 -9.30 22.13 28.62
N LEU A 98 -10.39 21.40 28.39
CA LEU A 98 -11.74 21.95 28.30
C LEU A 98 -12.14 22.65 29.60
N THR A 99 -11.94 22.01 30.76
CA THR A 99 -12.21 22.60 32.07
C THR A 99 -11.38 23.88 32.32
N LYS A 100 -10.11 23.90 31.91
CA LYS A 100 -9.27 25.10 32.00
C LYS A 100 -9.82 26.24 31.13
N ASN A 101 -10.25 25.94 29.91
CA ASN A 101 -10.83 26.92 28.99
C ASN A 101 -12.16 27.48 29.54
N GLU A 102 -13.01 26.66 30.14
CA GLU A 102 -14.25 27.10 30.80
C GLU A 102 -13.97 28.06 31.96
N LYS A 103 -12.97 27.74 32.80
CA LYS A 103 -12.54 28.62 33.90
C LYS A 103 -12.04 29.97 33.41
N LEU A 104 -11.21 30.00 32.36
CA LEU A 104 -10.70 31.23 31.75
C LEU A 104 -11.83 32.08 31.13
N LYS A 105 -12.77 31.43 30.43
CA LYS A 105 -13.95 32.09 29.86
C LYS A 105 -14.80 32.77 30.95
N ALA A 106 -15.01 32.11 32.08
CA ALA A 106 -15.73 32.69 33.22
C ALA A 106 -14.99 33.92 33.80
N GLN A 107 -13.66 33.86 33.94
CA GLN A 107 -12.85 34.99 34.42
C GLN A 107 -12.88 36.19 33.47
N LEU A 108 -12.81 35.96 32.16
CA LEU A 108 -12.87 37.03 31.16
C LEU A 108 -14.23 37.73 31.16
N LYS A 109 -15.33 36.97 31.29
CA LYS A 109 -16.68 37.54 31.37
C LYS A 109 -16.84 38.49 32.56
N GLY A 110 -16.20 38.19 33.71
CA GLY A 110 -16.19 39.08 34.87
C GLY A 110 -15.37 40.36 34.69
N LYS A 111 -14.27 40.32 33.91
CA LYS A 111 -13.41 41.49 33.67
C LYS A 111 -13.93 42.42 32.56
N LEU A 112 -14.68 41.91 31.59
CA LEU A 112 -15.21 42.71 30.47
C LEU A 112 -16.27 43.74 30.91
N GLN A 113 -16.86 43.60 32.10
CA GLN A 113 -17.83 44.53 32.65
C GLN A 113 -17.23 45.89 33.08
N CYS A 114 -15.90 46.05 33.06
CA CYS A 114 -15.22 47.26 33.53
C CYS A 114 -14.76 48.23 32.42
N VAL A 115 -15.05 47.95 31.14
CA VAL A 115 -14.67 48.84 30.03
C VAL A 115 -15.92 49.32 29.30
N THR A 116 -16.74 50.12 29.97
CA THR A 116 -17.69 51.01 29.27
C THR A 116 -16.89 52.19 28.76
N MET A 117 -16.24 52.05 27.60
CA MET A 117 -15.70 53.22 26.91
C MET A 117 -16.87 54.05 26.36
N PRO A 118 -16.86 55.38 26.54
CA PRO A 118 -17.85 56.24 25.91
C PRO A 118 -17.81 56.03 24.39
N ALA A 119 -18.98 55.94 23.77
CA ALA A 119 -19.14 55.69 22.34
C ALA A 119 -18.48 56.80 21.51
N VAL A 120 -17.20 56.67 21.22
CA VAL A 120 -16.52 57.46 20.21
C VAL A 120 -16.99 56.92 18.86
N LYS A 121 -17.76 57.71 18.12
CA LYS A 121 -18.17 57.43 16.76
C LYS A 121 -16.91 57.35 15.88
N GLN A 122 -16.32 56.17 15.78
CA GLN A 122 -15.27 55.89 14.83
C GLN A 122 -15.90 55.94 13.43
N LYS A 123 -15.29 56.72 12.53
CA LYS A 123 -15.73 56.84 11.13
C LYS A 123 -15.32 55.54 10.43
N VAL A 124 -16.16 54.51 10.56
CA VAL A 124 -15.99 53.22 9.88
C VAL A 124 -16.14 53.48 8.39
N LEU A 125 -15.05 53.37 7.64
CA LEU A 125 -15.11 53.23 6.19
C LEU A 125 -15.99 52.00 5.91
N ALA A 126 -16.98 52.17 5.02
CA ALA A 126 -17.95 51.12 4.72
C ALA A 126 -17.20 49.82 4.35
N PRO A 127 -17.48 48.68 5.02
CA PRO A 127 -16.97 47.38 4.60
C PRO A 127 -17.47 47.11 3.17
N GLY A 128 -16.61 47.32 2.18
CA GLY A 128 -16.99 47.20 0.77
C GLY A 128 -16.29 48.16 -0.20
N MET A 129 -15.50 49.12 0.26
CA MET A 129 -14.75 49.98 -0.67
C MET A 129 -13.53 49.29 -1.29
N ASP A 130 -12.97 48.26 -0.64
CA ASP A 130 -11.81 47.49 -1.12
C ASP A 130 -12.12 45.98 -1.16
N ALA A 131 -13.29 45.60 -1.69
CA ALA A 131 -13.59 44.18 -1.87
C ALA A 131 -12.68 43.61 -2.97
N ILE A 132 -11.68 42.81 -2.59
CA ILE A 132 -10.93 42.00 -3.53
C ILE A 132 -11.90 40.92 -4.03
N ASP A 133 -12.35 41.05 -5.27
CA ASP A 133 -13.19 40.07 -5.95
C ASP A 133 -12.35 38.82 -6.28
N VAL A 134 -12.08 38.01 -5.26
CA VAL A 134 -11.41 36.72 -5.44
C VAL A 134 -12.48 35.66 -5.56
N GLU A 135 -12.72 35.20 -6.79
CA GLU A 135 -13.64 34.09 -7.07
C GLU A 135 -13.18 32.84 -6.28
N PRO A 136 -13.98 32.33 -5.33
CA PRO A 136 -13.59 31.17 -4.55
C PRO A 136 -13.59 29.90 -5.42
N ILE A 137 -12.62 29.02 -5.22
CA ILE A 137 -12.59 27.72 -5.91
C ILE A 137 -13.89 26.96 -5.63
N LEU A 138 -14.64 26.65 -6.70
CA LEU A 138 -15.86 25.86 -6.67
C LEU A 138 -15.66 24.58 -5.84
N PRO A 139 -16.55 24.26 -4.88
CA PRO A 139 -16.38 23.11 -3.97
C PRO A 139 -16.13 21.77 -4.67
N ARG A 140 -16.65 21.61 -5.90
CA ARG A 140 -16.49 20.38 -6.71
C ARG A 140 -15.05 20.14 -7.17
N ASN A 141 -14.24 21.20 -7.28
CA ASN A 141 -12.85 21.12 -7.77
C ASN A 141 -11.82 21.04 -6.63
N ARG A 142 -12.27 21.05 -5.36
CA ARG A 142 -11.39 20.98 -4.18
C ARG A 142 -10.54 19.72 -4.09
N ASN A 143 -10.85 18.67 -4.84
CA ASN A 143 -10.09 17.41 -4.87
C ASN A 143 -9.37 17.19 -6.21
N ASN A 144 -9.46 18.12 -7.16
CA ASN A 144 -8.79 17.98 -8.45
C ASN A 144 -7.35 18.52 -8.32
N TRP A 145 -6.39 17.60 -8.32
CA TRP A 145 -4.97 17.91 -8.21
C TRP A 145 -4.50 18.87 -9.31
N ASP A 146 -4.97 18.70 -10.55
CA ASP A 146 -4.55 19.56 -11.67
C ASP A 146 -5.00 21.01 -11.47
N VAL A 147 -6.22 21.20 -10.95
CA VAL A 147 -6.74 22.54 -10.62
C VAL A 147 -5.96 23.19 -9.47
N HIS A 148 -5.51 22.41 -8.48
CA HIS A 148 -4.67 22.92 -7.40
C HIS A 148 -3.29 23.34 -7.89
N VAL A 149 -2.69 22.57 -8.80
CA VAL A 149 -1.38 22.91 -9.39
C VAL A 149 -1.47 24.20 -10.20
N ASP A 150 -2.49 24.34 -11.06
CA ASP A 150 -2.71 25.56 -11.84
C ASP A 150 -2.98 26.77 -10.93
N TYR A 151 -3.76 26.59 -9.86
CA TYR A 151 -4.02 27.64 -8.87
C TYR A 151 -2.74 28.08 -8.15
N LEU A 152 -1.90 27.13 -7.72
CA LEU A 152 -0.63 27.43 -7.05
C LEU A 152 0.33 28.18 -7.98
N LYS A 153 0.33 27.86 -9.28
CA LYS A 153 1.11 28.58 -10.29
C LYS A 153 0.66 30.05 -10.40
N HIS A 154 -0.65 30.30 -10.51
CA HIS A 154 -1.17 31.66 -10.56
C HIS A 154 -0.97 32.45 -9.26
N LEU A 155 -1.06 31.79 -8.11
CA LEU A 155 -0.77 32.39 -6.82
C LEU A 155 0.71 32.83 -6.74
N LYS A 156 1.64 32.01 -7.25
CA LYS A 156 3.06 32.35 -7.33
C LYS A 156 3.30 33.59 -8.20
N GLU A 157 2.72 33.64 -9.41
CA GLU A 157 2.80 34.80 -10.31
C GLU A 157 2.25 36.08 -9.66
N SER A 158 1.17 35.96 -8.89
CA SER A 158 0.55 37.09 -8.18
C SER A 158 1.42 37.61 -7.03
N VAL A 159 2.03 36.71 -6.25
CA VAL A 159 2.95 37.06 -5.16
C VAL A 159 4.21 37.76 -5.70
N GLU A 160 4.77 37.26 -6.80
CA GLU A 160 5.91 37.90 -7.48
C GLU A 160 5.56 39.31 -7.98
N THR A 161 4.35 39.48 -8.53
CA THR A 161 3.86 40.79 -8.98
C THR A 161 3.70 41.77 -7.81
N LEU A 162 3.11 41.33 -6.70
CA LEU A 162 2.95 42.14 -5.49
C LEU A 162 4.30 42.55 -4.87
N HIS A 163 5.29 41.64 -4.88
CA HIS A 163 6.65 41.95 -4.44
C HIS A 163 7.27 43.05 -5.32
N LYS A 164 7.14 42.95 -6.64
CA LYS A 164 7.66 43.96 -7.57
C LYS A 164 7.02 45.34 -7.36
N ILE A 165 5.69 45.38 -7.20
CA ILE A 165 4.96 46.63 -6.92
C ILE A 165 5.41 47.21 -5.57
N GLY A 166 5.60 46.37 -4.56
CA GLY A 166 6.11 46.79 -3.25
C GLY A 166 7.49 47.46 -3.33
N GLU A 167 8.42 46.88 -4.10
CA GLU A 167 9.75 47.45 -4.32
C GLU A 167 9.71 48.75 -5.13
N GLU A 168 8.88 48.84 -6.18
CA GLU A 168 8.69 50.07 -6.97
C GLU A 168 8.12 51.21 -6.11
N ALA A 169 7.09 50.93 -5.31
CA ALA A 169 6.48 51.91 -4.42
C ALA A 169 7.46 52.39 -3.31
N ARG A 170 8.41 51.54 -2.91
CA ARG A 170 9.46 51.91 -1.93
C ARG A 170 10.47 52.90 -2.49
N ILE A 171 10.71 52.89 -3.81
CA ILE A 171 11.55 53.89 -4.49
C ILE A 171 10.85 55.25 -4.49
N GLU A 172 9.54 55.27 -4.73
CA GLU A 172 8.76 56.52 -4.81
C GLU A 172 8.49 57.13 -3.42
N LYS A 173 8.17 56.32 -2.40
CA LYS A 173 7.78 56.78 -1.06
C LYS A 173 8.34 55.87 0.06
N PRO A 174 9.61 56.04 0.45
CA PRO A 174 10.30 55.10 1.35
C PRO A 174 9.84 55.11 2.83
N LEU A 175 8.99 56.05 3.26
CA LEU A 175 8.56 56.21 4.66
C LEU A 175 7.11 55.74 4.94
N ASP A 176 6.44 55.09 3.99
CA ASP A 176 5.04 54.70 4.15
C ASP A 176 4.89 53.33 4.85
N ASN A 177 4.31 53.33 6.06
CA ASN A 177 4.11 52.13 6.91
C ASN A 177 3.22 51.06 6.24
N VAL A 178 2.39 51.45 5.26
CA VAL A 178 1.57 50.52 4.47
C VAL A 178 2.44 49.59 3.60
N LEU A 179 3.62 50.05 3.16
CA LEU A 179 4.55 49.28 2.34
C LEU A 179 5.28 48.19 3.13
N GLU A 180 5.50 48.40 4.43
CA GLU A 180 6.14 47.42 5.32
C GLU A 180 5.25 46.16 5.46
N ASN A 181 3.93 46.35 5.51
CA ASN A 181 2.98 45.25 5.53
C ASN A 181 2.96 44.47 4.21
N VAL A 182 2.98 45.14 3.06
CA VAL A 182 2.99 44.48 1.73
C VAL A 182 4.24 43.60 1.57
N CYS A 183 5.39 44.08 2.01
CA CYS A 183 6.64 43.29 2.04
C CYS A 183 6.55 42.07 2.98
N PHE A 184 5.96 42.21 4.16
CA PHE A 184 5.80 41.10 5.10
C PHE A 184 4.88 40.01 4.53
N TYR A 185 3.75 40.40 3.92
CA TYR A 185 2.79 39.48 3.33
C TYR A 185 3.34 38.79 2.08
N SER A 186 4.07 39.48 1.20
CA SER A 186 4.65 38.86 0.01
C SER A 186 5.72 37.83 0.38
N LYS A 187 6.60 38.17 1.34
CA LYS A 187 7.63 37.26 1.84
C LYS A 187 7.05 36.01 2.50
N GLY A 188 6.09 36.18 3.41
CA GLY A 188 5.43 35.05 4.08
C GLY A 188 4.65 34.15 3.11
N SER A 189 4.04 34.75 2.08
CA SER A 189 3.33 33.99 1.03
C SER A 189 4.30 33.20 0.15
N GLN A 190 5.48 33.75 -0.16
CA GLN A 190 6.52 33.08 -0.94
C GLN A 190 7.13 31.89 -0.19
N GLU A 191 7.45 32.06 1.10
CA GLU A 191 7.93 30.96 1.96
C GLU A 191 6.91 29.82 2.05
N LEU A 192 5.61 30.14 2.17
CA LEU A 192 4.54 29.15 2.21
C LEU A 192 4.40 28.41 0.86
N LEU A 193 4.48 29.13 -0.26
CA LEU A 193 4.43 28.54 -1.60
C LEU A 193 5.59 27.58 -1.87
N GLU A 194 6.80 27.95 -1.46
CA GLU A 194 7.99 27.08 -1.59
C GLU A 194 7.85 25.80 -0.76
N TYR A 195 7.32 25.89 0.46
CA TYR A 195 7.02 24.72 1.29
C TYR A 195 5.99 23.79 0.62
N ILE A 196 4.91 24.35 0.08
CA ILE A 196 3.82 23.57 -0.53
C ILE A 196 4.27 22.91 -1.85
N ILE A 197 5.09 23.58 -2.67
CA ILE A 197 5.57 23.05 -3.95
C ILE A 197 6.73 22.05 -3.75
N GLY A 198 7.55 22.23 -2.72
CA GLY A 198 8.71 21.38 -2.43
C GLY A 198 8.42 20.08 -1.67
N THR A 199 7.19 19.88 -1.19
CA THR A 199 6.73 18.67 -0.47
C THR A 199 6.01 17.72 -1.42
#